data_AF-A0A348ZGE1-F1
#
_entry.id   AF-A0A348ZGE1-F1
#
_cell.length_a   1.000
_cell.length_b   1.000
_cell.length_c   1.000
_cell.angle_alpha   90.00
_cell.angle_beta   90.00
_cell.angle_gamma   90.00
#
_symmetry.space_group_name_H-M   'P 1'
#
loop_
_entity.id
_entity.type
_entity.pdbx_description
1 polymer ?
#
loop_
_entity_poly.entity_id
_entity_poly.type
_entity_poly.pdbx_seq_one_letter_code
_entity_poly.pdbx_strand_id
1 'polypeptide(L)' 'MLVWLSDYLMQFDSNFAVIQYITVRGIFSILTALGVSLVIGPSMIRRLNYHQIGQVVRDDGPETHFSKAGTPTMGGA' A
#
# COMPACT_ATOMS: atom_id res chain seq x y z
N MET A 1 -11.19 -4.40 13.55
CA MET A 1 -11.72 -5.71 13.07
C MET A 1 -11.01 -6.90 13.71
N LEU A 2 -9.67 -6.95 13.78
CA LEU A 2 -8.94 -8.07 14.39
C LEU A 2 -9.31 -8.38 15.86
N VAL A 3 -9.73 -7.37 16.63
CA VAL A 3 -10.19 -7.54 18.03
C VAL A 3 -11.49 -8.35 18.10
N TRP A 4 -12.47 -8.05 17.25
CA TRP A 4 -13.72 -8.82 17.18
C TRP A 4 -13.47 -10.29 16.79
N LEU A 5 -12.51 -10.51 15.89
CA LEU A 5 -12.10 -11.86 15.51
C LEU A 5 -11.40 -12.59 16.65
N SER A 6 -10.52 -11.91 17.40
CA SER A 6 -9.86 -12.51 18.57
C SER A 6 -10.86 -12.87 19.66
N ASP A 7 -11.84 -11.99 19.93
CA ASP A 7 -12.84 -12.22 20.97
C ASP A 7 -13.75 -13.42 20.63
N TYR A 8 -14.04 -13.63 19.35
CA TYR A 8 -14.73 -14.84 18.89
C TYR A 8 -13.87 -16.10 19.05
N LEU A 9 -12.60 -16.04 18.63
CA LEU A 9 -11.67 -17.18 18.71
C LEU A 9 -11.32 -17.56 20.16
N MET A 10 -11.33 -16.60 21.08
CA MET A 10 -11.10 -16.81 22.51
C MET A 10 -12.19 -17.69 23.17
N GLN A 11 -13.34 -17.89 22.52
CA GLN A 11 -14.35 -18.85 22.98
C GLN A 11 -13.87 -20.31 22.85
N PHE A 12 -12.91 -20.56 21.94
CA PHE A 12 -12.37 -21.89 21.65
C PHE A 12 -11.03 -22.12 22.34
N ASP A 13 -10.17 -21.10 22.42
CA ASP A 13 -8.87 -21.16 23.11
C ASP A 13 -8.41 -19.78 23.60
N SER A 14 -8.05 -19.66 24.88
CA SER A 14 -7.62 -18.39 25.49
C SER A 14 -6.34 -17.80 24.89
N ASN A 15 -5.52 -18.62 24.20
CA ASN A 15 -4.25 -18.19 23.59
C ASN A 15 -4.45 -17.16 22.47
N PHE A 16 -5.66 -17.03 21.91
CA PHE A 16 -5.97 -16.03 20.90
C PHE A 16 -5.95 -14.58 21.42
N ALA A 17 -5.86 -14.37 22.73
CA ALA A 17 -5.67 -13.05 23.34
C ALA A 17 -4.41 -12.31 22.83
N VAL A 18 -3.43 -13.04 22.29
CA VAL A 18 -2.20 -12.46 21.69
C VAL A 18 -2.53 -11.48 20.55
N ILE A 19 -3.63 -11.68 19.84
CA ILE A 19 -4.07 -10.81 18.74
C ILE A 19 -4.57 -9.44 19.27
N GLN A 20 -4.93 -9.35 20.56
CA GLN A 20 -5.34 -8.08 21.16
C GLN A 20 -4.15 -7.12 21.41
N TYR A 21 -2.92 -7.63 21.49
CA TYR A 21 -1.74 -6.79 21.68
C TYR A 21 -1.55 -5.82 20.52
N ILE A 22 -1.32 -4.54 20.85
CA ILE A 22 -1.19 -3.47 19.85
C ILE A 22 -0.03 -3.72 18.87
N THR A 23 1.05 -4.33 19.34
CA THR A 23 2.23 -4.70 18.55
C THR A 23 1.88 -5.72 17.47
N VAL A 24 1.18 -6.80 17.84
CA VAL A 24 0.75 -7.88 16.92
C VAL A 24 -0.19 -7.33 15.85
N ARG A 25 -1.19 -6.53 16.25
CA ARG A 25 -2.11 -5.87 15.30
C ARG A 25 -1.39 -4.90 14.39
N GLY A 26 -0.38 -4.18 14.90
CA GLY A 26 0.45 -3.26 14.12
C GLY A 26 1.20 -3.99 13.03
N ILE A 27 1.85 -5.12 13.37
CA ILE A 27 2.55 -5.97 12.41
C ILE A 27 1.59 -6.47 11.34
N PHE A 28 0.43 -7.02 11.71
CA PHE A 28 -0.56 -7.48 10.73
C PHE A 28 -1.11 -6.36 9.85
N SER A 29 -1.29 -5.16 10.39
CA SER A 29 -1.73 -3.99 9.62
C SER A 29 -0.70 -3.60 8.56
N ILE A 30 0.59 -3.57 8.93
CA ILE A 30 1.70 -3.26 8.01
C ILE A 30 1.80 -4.34 6.92
N LEU A 31 1.79 -5.62 7.31
CA LEU A 31 1.88 -6.73 6.35
C LEU A 31 0.70 -6.75 5.38
N THR A 32 -0.52 -6.51 5.87
CA THR A 32 -1.71 -6.44 5.03
C THR A 32 -1.63 -5.27 4.06
N ALA A 33 -1.26 -4.07 4.55
CA ALA A 33 -1.11 -2.88 3.70
C ALA A 33 -0.04 -3.07 2.62
N LEU A 34 1.10 -3.67 2.97
CA LEU A 34 2.17 -3.99 2.03
C LEU A 34 1.72 -5.04 1.00
N GLY A 35 1.05 -6.11 1.43
CA GLY A 35 0.54 -7.13 0.51
C GLY A 35 -0.44 -6.53 -0.49
N VAL A 36 -1.39 -5.71 -0.01
CA VAL A 36 -2.36 -5.02 -0.86
C VAL A 36 -1.66 -4.05 -1.83
N SER A 37 -0.68 -3.27 -1.39
CA SER A 37 0.02 -2.31 -2.24
C SER A 37 0.85 -2.99 -3.33
N LEU A 38 1.49 -4.13 -3.04
CA LEU A 38 2.26 -4.89 -4.03
C LEU A 38 1.35 -5.57 -5.06
N VAL A 39 0.17 -6.04 -4.67
CA VAL A 39 -0.79 -6.70 -5.58
C VAL A 39 -1.52 -5.69 -6.46
N ILE A 40 -2.00 -4.58 -5.89
CA ILE A 40 -2.80 -3.58 -6.62
C ILE A 40 -1.91 -2.57 -7.34
N GLY A 41 -0.71 -2.30 -6.83
CA GLY A 41 0.22 -1.28 -7.33
C GLY A 41 0.47 -1.36 -8.84
N PRO A 42 0.83 -2.51 -9.42
CA PRO A 42 1.09 -2.61 -10.86
C PRO A 42 -0.13 -2.25 -11.72
N SER A 43 -1.32 -2.68 -11.32
CA SER A 43 -2.57 -2.35 -12.01
C SER A 43 -2.89 -0.87 -11.91
N MET A 44 -2.65 -0.26 -10.74
CA MET A 44 -2.82 1.18 -10.53
C MET A 44 -1.85 2.00 -11.39
N ILE A 45 -0.56 1.62 -11.43
CA ILE A 45 0.45 2.28 -12.26
C ILE A 45 0.06 2.26 -13.74
N ARG A 46 -0.38 1.09 -14.25
CA ARG A 46 -0.84 0.97 -15.65
C ARG A 46 -2.03 1.89 -15.94
N ARG A 47 -2.97 2.00 -15.01
CA ARG A 47 -4.15 2.85 -15.15
C ARG A 47 -3.81 4.34 -15.12
N LEU A 48 -2.93 4.76 -14.22
CA LEU A 48 -2.46 6.14 -14.14
C LEU A 48 -1.65 6.53 -15.38
N ASN A 49 -0.83 5.62 -15.91
CA ASN A 49 -0.10 5.82 -17.15
C ASN A 49 -1.06 5.95 -18.35
N TYR A 50 -2.08 5.09 -18.45
CA TYR A 50 -3.11 5.17 -19.48
C TYR A 50 -3.85 6.51 -19.49
N HIS A 51 -4.19 7.04 -18.31
CA HIS A 51 -4.86 8.34 -18.19
C HIS A 51 -3.92 9.53 -18.38
N GLN A 52 -2.65 9.30 -18.75
CA GLN A 52 -1.65 10.34 -19.00
C GLN A 52 -1.55 11.36 -17.87
N ILE A 53 -1.76 10.90 -16.62
CA ILE A 53 -1.56 11.73 -15.42
C ILE A 53 -0.06 11.76 -15.15
N GLY A 54 0.69 12.42 -16.03
CA GLY A 54 2.12 12.63 -15.95
C GLY A 54 2.44 14.08 -15.56
N GLN A 55 3.58 14.30 -14.91
CA GLN A 55 4.10 15.65 -14.78
C GLN A 55 4.72 16.11 -16.10
N VAL A 56 4.46 17.36 -16.48
CA VAL A 56 5.18 18.02 -17.58
C VAL A 56 6.63 18.20 -17.12
N VAL A 57 7.56 17.54 -17.81
CA VAL A 57 9.00 17.74 -17.59
C VAL A 57 9.37 19.06 -18.24
N ARG A 58 9.99 19.97 -17.48
CA ARG A 58 10.47 21.25 -18.03
C ARG A 58 11.73 21.02 -18.86
N ASP A 59 11.83 21.72 -19.99
CA ASP A 59 12.94 21.61 -20.93
C ASP A 59 14.24 22.30 -20.45
N ASP A 60 14.20 23.02 -19.32
CA ASP A 60 15.37 23.71 -18.72
C ASP A 60 16.11 22.86 -17.66
N GLY A 61 15.75 21.58 -17.53
CA GLY A 61 16.33 20.66 -16.54
C GLY A 61 17.61 19.95 -17.01
N PRO A 62 18.41 19.38 -16.09
CA PRO A 62 19.55 18.53 -16.44
C PRO A 62 19.12 17.30 -17.24
N GLU A 63 19.95 16.82 -18.17
CA GLU A 63 19.64 15.67 -19.04
C GLU A 63 19.18 14.42 -18.27
N THR A 64 19.70 14.22 -17.05
CA THR A 64 19.33 13.12 -16.16
C THR A 64 17.85 13.12 -15.75
N HIS A 65 17.17 14.27 -15.78
CA HIS A 65 15.75 14.40 -15.43
C HIS A 65 14.80 13.92 -16.54
N PHE A 66 15.23 13.92 -17.81
CA PHE A 66 14.42 13.40 -18.93
C PHE A 66 14.22 11.88 -18.86
N SER A 67 15.10 11.15 -18.17
CA SER A 67 14.95 9.71 -17.92
C SER A 67 13.69 9.34 -17.13
N LYS A 68 13.08 10.31 -16.42
CA LYS A 68 11.84 10.13 -15.65
C LYS A 68 10.59 10.51 -16.44
N ALA A 69 10.74 10.96 -17.69
CA ALA A 69 9.61 11.28 -18.54
C ALA A 69 8.74 10.04 -18.76
N GLY A 70 7.44 10.13 -18.47
CA GLY A 70 6.49 9.03 -18.62
C GLY A 70 6.15 8.25 -17.33
N THR A 71 6.79 8.55 -16.19
CA THR A 71 6.32 8.00 -14.91
C THR A 71 5.02 8.70 -14.47
N PRO A 72 3.93 7.98 -14.20
CA PRO A 72 2.67 8.58 -13.75
C PRO A 72 2.81 9.21 -12.35
N THR A 73 2.07 10.28 -12.10
CA THR A 73 1.92 10.91 -10.78
C THR A 73 0.62 10.46 -10.10
N MET A 74 0.34 10.93 -8.88
CA MET A 74 -0.87 10.64 -8.09
C MET A 74 -1.02 9.19 -7.59
N GLY A 75 0.06 8.40 -7.51
CA GLY A 75 0.00 7.02 -6.99
C GLY A 75 -0.34 6.87 -5.50
N GLY A 76 -0.56 7.95 -4.77
CA GLY A 76 -0.95 7.93 -3.35
C GLY A 76 -2.45 8.14 -3.09
N ALA A 77 -3.25 8.32 -4.14
CA ALA A 77 -4.68 8.62 -4.07
C ALA A 77 -5.56 7.37 -4.18
#